data_AF-A0A2G5K9X5-F1
#
_entry.id   AF-A0A2G5K9X5-F1
#
_cell.length_a   1.000
_cell.length_b   1.000
_cell.length_c   1.000
_cell.angle_alpha   90.00
_cell.angle_beta   90.00
_cell.angle_gamma   90.00
#
_symmetry.space_group_name_H-M   'P 1'
#
loop_
_entity.id
_entity.type
_entity.pdbx_description
1 polymer ?
#
loop_
_entity_poly.entity_id
_entity_poly.type
_entity_poly.pdbx_seq_one_letter_code
_entity_poly.pdbx_strand_id
1 'polypeptide(L)'
;MYKDKTDKELLEVLEQYAMLTFESQLILKDEIRERGIIADTAGLDAAIDDKISRIKNFEYLKDFGFKAETMADKFLVTRTLNATLTDVFAVILGLVLFFLGVNGVVNLVMTFVNGDEIDVFTLAVKFAMAGLVFVGIKFFSGLKRLFDYTGFELARTDGDITLKKRFDIKLEEIKAKASDLFLDRNEDDLMLKLGNEVIFTSNAQNLVQRMTLEELTKRLKGN
;
A
#
# COMPACT_ATOMS: atom_id res chain seq x y z
N MET A 1 -2.56 20.13 -16.47
CA MET A 1 -3.37 20.47 -15.27
C MET A 1 -3.44 21.98 -15.04
N TYR A 2 -2.33 22.73 -15.13
CA TYR A 2 -2.33 24.18 -14.87
C TYR A 2 -2.05 25.09 -16.08
N LYS A 3 -1.85 24.50 -17.28
CA LYS A 3 -1.55 25.26 -18.51
C LYS A 3 -2.60 26.31 -18.87
N ASP A 4 -3.87 26.03 -18.60
CA ASP A 4 -4.99 26.93 -18.93
C ASP A 4 -5.28 27.96 -17.81
N LYS A 5 -4.52 27.94 -16.71
CA LYS A 5 -4.67 28.89 -15.60
C LYS A 5 -3.93 30.19 -15.87
N THR A 6 -4.50 31.30 -15.42
CA THR A 6 -3.85 32.60 -15.40
C THR A 6 -2.79 32.67 -14.29
N ASP A 7 -1.83 33.58 -14.41
CA ASP A 7 -0.78 33.73 -13.40
C ASP A 7 -1.35 34.08 -12.02
N LYS A 8 -2.45 34.85 -11.96
CA LYS A 8 -3.16 35.15 -10.72
C LYS A 8 -3.75 33.88 -10.08
N GLU A 9 -4.41 33.03 -10.86
CA GLU A 9 -4.93 31.76 -10.37
C GLU A 9 -3.81 30.82 -9.90
N LEU A 10 -2.65 30.84 -10.56
CA LEU A 10 -1.48 30.07 -10.13
C LEU A 10 -0.97 30.53 -8.77
N LEU A 11 -0.95 31.83 -8.51
CA LEU A 11 -0.57 32.40 -7.21
C LEU A 11 -1.59 32.04 -6.11
N GLU A 12 -2.89 32.08 -6.42
CA GLU A 12 -3.93 31.65 -5.47
C GLU A 12 -3.80 30.15 -5.13
N VAL A 13 -3.49 29.32 -6.14
CA VAL A 13 -3.20 27.89 -5.92
C VAL A 13 -1.91 27.68 -5.14
N LEU A 14 -0.89 28.51 -5.36
CA LEU A 14 0.35 28.51 -4.60
C LEU A 14 0.10 28.80 -3.12
N GLU A 15 -0.75 29.76 -2.77
CA GLU A 15 -1.11 30.02 -1.36
C GLU A 15 -1.73 28.80 -0.66
N GLN A 16 -2.35 27.90 -1.43
CA GLN A 16 -3.01 26.70 -0.93
C GLN A 16 -2.23 25.41 -1.23
N TYR A 17 -0.93 25.51 -1.50
CA TYR A 17 -0.11 24.38 -1.96
C TYR A 17 -0.18 23.15 -1.02
N ALA A 18 -0.38 23.37 0.28
CA ALA A 18 -0.45 22.31 1.28
C ALA A 18 -1.65 21.37 1.10
N MET A 19 -2.71 21.81 0.41
CA MET A 19 -3.90 20.98 0.11
C MET A 19 -3.75 20.18 -1.18
N LEU A 20 -2.70 20.43 -1.97
CA LEU A 20 -2.48 19.78 -3.25
C LEU A 20 -1.87 18.39 -3.09
N THR A 21 -2.14 17.52 -4.07
CA THR A 21 -1.40 16.25 -4.18
C THR A 21 0.08 16.53 -4.46
N PHE A 22 0.95 15.58 -4.16
CA PHE A 22 2.38 15.74 -4.42
C PHE A 22 2.70 15.95 -5.90
N GLU A 23 2.01 15.24 -6.79
CA GLU A 23 2.15 15.42 -8.24
C GLU A 23 1.72 16.83 -8.66
N SER A 24 0.59 17.31 -8.13
CA SER A 24 0.13 18.67 -8.36
C SER A 24 1.12 19.73 -7.86
N GLN A 25 1.78 19.50 -6.70
CA GLN A 25 2.81 20.39 -6.17
C GLN A 25 4.02 20.48 -7.11
N LEU A 26 4.49 19.35 -7.66
CA LEU A 26 5.59 19.32 -8.62
C LEU A 26 5.20 20.05 -9.92
N ILE A 27 4.02 19.76 -10.48
CA ILE A 27 3.54 20.41 -11.70
C ILE A 27 3.37 21.92 -11.48
N LEU A 28 2.87 22.35 -10.32
CA LEU A 28 2.74 23.77 -9.98
C LEU A 28 4.11 24.45 -9.94
N LYS A 29 5.10 23.84 -9.29
CA LYS A 29 6.48 24.35 -9.24
C LYS A 29 7.08 24.47 -10.64
N ASP A 30 6.92 23.45 -11.47
CA ASP A 30 7.42 23.45 -12.84
C ASP A 30 6.74 24.55 -13.67
N GLU A 31 5.42 24.73 -13.55
CA GLU A 31 4.67 25.75 -14.29
C GLU A 31 5.05 27.18 -13.86
N ILE A 32 5.21 27.45 -12.56
CA ILE A 32 5.67 28.75 -12.03
C ILE A 32 7.06 29.08 -12.59
N ARG A 33 7.97 28.10 -12.59
CA ARG A 33 9.33 28.24 -13.12
C ARG A 33 9.33 28.44 -14.64
N GLU A 34 8.57 27.65 -15.39
CA GLU A 34 8.48 27.72 -16.85
C GLU A 34 7.96 29.08 -17.33
N ARG A 35 7.01 29.67 -16.59
CA ARG A 35 6.46 31.00 -16.89
C ARG A 35 7.29 32.16 -16.35
N GLY A 36 8.30 31.89 -15.52
CA GLY A 36 9.12 32.92 -14.89
C GLY A 36 8.33 33.83 -13.93
N ILE A 37 7.28 33.29 -13.29
CA ILE A 37 6.46 34.06 -12.35
C ILE A 37 7.30 34.34 -11.10
N ILE A 38 7.46 35.61 -10.75
CA ILE A 38 8.19 36.03 -9.55
C ILE A 38 7.26 35.88 -8.35
N ALA A 39 7.38 34.78 -7.62
CA ALA A 39 6.60 34.47 -6.43
C ALA A 39 7.48 33.84 -5.33
N ASP A 40 7.10 34.01 -4.07
CA ASP A 40 7.72 33.27 -2.97
C ASP A 40 7.26 31.81 -3.00
N THR A 41 8.17 30.93 -3.42
CA THR A 41 7.93 29.48 -3.53
C THR A 41 8.60 28.69 -2.41
N ALA A 42 9.21 29.37 -1.41
CA ALA A 42 10.01 28.71 -0.38
C ALA A 42 9.22 27.66 0.42
N GLY A 43 7.95 27.93 0.72
CA GLY A 43 7.07 26.97 1.41
C GLY A 43 6.76 25.73 0.58
N LEU A 44 6.46 25.91 -0.71
CA LEU A 44 6.24 24.82 -1.66
C LEU A 44 7.50 23.96 -1.82
N ASP A 45 8.66 24.60 -1.96
CA ASP A 45 9.95 23.93 -2.09
C ASP A 45 10.28 23.11 -0.85
N ALA A 46 10.14 23.69 0.34
CA ALA A 46 10.38 22.98 1.59
C ALA A 46 9.48 21.75 1.75
N ALA A 47 8.20 21.85 1.35
CA ALA A 47 7.27 20.72 1.40
C ALA A 47 7.62 19.62 0.38
N ILE A 48 8.04 20.00 -0.83
CA ILE A 48 8.50 19.05 -1.85
C ILE A 48 9.77 18.34 -1.37
N ASP A 49 10.74 19.09 -0.88
CA ASP A 49 12.04 18.57 -0.43
C ASP A 49 11.89 17.65 0.79
N ASP A 50 11.03 18.02 1.76
CA ASP A 50 10.68 17.13 2.89
C ASP A 50 10.10 15.81 2.37
N LYS A 51 9.16 15.86 1.41
CA LYS A 51 8.55 14.64 0.89
C LYS A 51 9.54 13.77 0.12
N ILE A 52 10.41 14.36 -0.69
CA ILE A 52 11.48 13.66 -1.39
C ILE A 52 12.45 13.03 -0.39
N SER A 53 12.81 13.75 0.68
CA SER A 53 13.66 13.24 1.75
C SER A 53 13.05 12.01 2.41
N ARG A 54 11.76 12.06 2.78
CA ARG A 54 11.03 10.92 3.35
C ARG A 54 10.95 9.71 2.40
N ILE A 55 10.80 9.95 1.09
CA ILE A 55 10.87 8.89 0.06
C ILE A 55 12.26 8.23 0.06
N LYS A 56 13.34 9.04 0.04
CA LYS A 56 14.73 8.55 0.08
C LYS A 56 15.09 7.83 1.37
N ASN A 57 14.48 8.23 2.48
CA ASN A 57 14.63 7.58 3.78
C ASN A 57 13.67 6.38 3.94
N PHE A 58 12.92 6.01 2.90
CA PHE A 58 12.03 4.86 2.86
C PHE A 58 10.89 4.90 3.89
N GLU A 59 10.49 6.09 4.36
CA GLU A 59 9.44 6.23 5.37
C GLU A 59 8.07 5.78 4.86
N TYR A 60 7.84 5.88 3.55
CA TYR A 60 6.60 5.45 2.89
C TYR A 60 6.54 3.93 2.65
N LEU A 61 7.58 3.17 2.99
CA LEU A 61 7.47 1.70 2.97
C LEU A 61 6.39 1.18 3.93
N LYS A 62 6.08 1.95 4.98
CA LYS A 62 5.02 1.63 5.94
C LYS A 62 3.65 1.53 5.29
N ASP A 63 3.42 2.23 4.19
CA ASP A 63 2.16 2.20 3.44
C ASP A 63 1.96 0.84 2.74
N PHE A 64 3.07 0.13 2.48
CA PHE A 64 3.07 -1.27 2.02
C PHE A 64 3.14 -2.26 3.19
N GLY A 65 3.28 -1.77 4.43
CA GLY A 65 3.43 -2.58 5.63
C GLY A 65 4.87 -2.97 5.97
N PHE A 66 5.88 -2.33 5.38
CA PHE A 66 7.30 -2.64 5.56
C PHE A 66 8.09 -1.46 6.12
N LYS A 67 9.31 -1.73 6.60
CA LYS A 67 10.28 -0.72 7.02
C LYS A 67 11.66 -1.10 6.50
N ALA A 68 12.48 -0.09 6.24
CA ALA A 68 13.89 -0.28 5.92
C ALA A 68 14.77 0.12 7.10
N GLU A 69 15.85 -0.64 7.31
CA GLU A 69 16.90 -0.34 8.26
C GLU A 69 18.24 -0.41 7.53
N THR A 70 19.06 0.62 7.68
CA THR A 70 20.43 0.64 7.16
C THR A 70 21.39 0.44 8.31
N MET A 71 22.14 -0.65 8.26
CA MET A 71 23.28 -0.96 9.13
C MET A 71 24.57 -0.81 8.30
N ALA A 72 25.74 -0.80 8.96
CA ALA A 72 27.03 -0.49 8.33
C ALA A 72 27.23 -1.16 6.95
N ASP A 73 26.98 -2.47 6.84
CA ASP A 73 27.18 -3.25 5.61
C ASP A 73 25.89 -3.91 5.08
N LYS A 74 24.73 -3.57 5.66
CA LYS A 74 23.46 -4.24 5.37
C LYS A 74 22.32 -3.25 5.23
N PHE A 75 21.65 -3.29 4.09
CA PHE A 75 20.34 -2.68 3.92
C PHE A 75 19.27 -3.77 4.07
N LEU A 76 18.35 -3.60 5.01
CA LEU A 76 17.37 -4.63 5.38
C LEU A 76 15.96 -4.07 5.35
N VAL A 77 15.06 -4.72 4.61
CA VAL A 77 13.63 -4.44 4.59
C VAL A 77 12.89 -5.58 5.30
N THR A 78 12.11 -5.22 6.32
CA THR A 78 11.30 -6.17 7.10
C THR A 78 9.87 -5.69 7.23
N ARG A 79 8.98 -6.61 7.61
CA ARG A 79 7.59 -6.27 7.89
C ARG A 79 7.48 -5.44 9.17
N THR A 80 6.60 -4.44 9.16
CA THR A 80 6.30 -3.65 10.35
C THR A 80 5.39 -4.40 11.32
N LEU A 81 5.54 -4.12 12.61
CA LEU A 81 4.62 -4.61 13.63
C LEU A 81 3.18 -4.15 13.38
N ASN A 82 3.00 -2.90 12.94
CA ASN A 82 1.68 -2.34 12.64
C ASN A 82 0.96 -3.14 11.55
N ALA A 83 1.64 -3.51 10.46
CA ALA A 83 1.04 -4.32 9.40
C ALA A 83 0.64 -5.72 9.89
N THR A 84 1.47 -6.34 10.73
CA THR A 84 1.12 -7.63 11.37
C THR A 84 -0.11 -7.47 12.26
N LEU A 85 -0.18 -6.43 13.09
CA LEU A 85 -1.33 -6.17 13.95
C LEU A 85 -2.61 -5.91 13.12
N THR A 86 -2.52 -5.11 12.06
CA THR A 86 -3.65 -4.85 11.15
C THR A 86 -4.20 -6.14 10.56
N ASP A 87 -3.33 -7.07 10.14
CA ASP A 87 -3.80 -8.35 9.63
C ASP A 87 -4.41 -9.24 10.72
N VAL A 88 -3.85 -9.25 11.94
CA VAL A 88 -4.46 -9.98 13.07
C VAL A 88 -5.85 -9.43 13.37
N PHE A 89 -6.02 -8.11 13.42
CA PHE A 89 -7.32 -7.48 13.60
C PHE A 89 -8.28 -7.82 12.46
N ALA A 90 -7.80 -7.81 11.22
CA ALA A 90 -8.61 -8.21 10.07
C ALA A 90 -9.12 -9.65 10.22
N VAL A 91 -8.27 -10.59 10.65
CA VAL A 91 -8.68 -11.99 10.89
C VAL A 91 -9.71 -12.09 12.02
N ILE A 92 -9.49 -11.41 13.14
CA ILE A 92 -10.43 -11.41 14.27
C ILE A 92 -11.78 -10.83 13.86
N LEU A 93 -11.78 -9.68 13.18
CA LEU A 93 -13.00 -9.06 12.67
C LEU A 93 -13.70 -9.97 11.66
N GLY A 94 -12.94 -10.62 10.78
CA GLY A 94 -13.43 -11.63 9.84
C GLY A 94 -14.13 -12.78 10.54
N LEU A 95 -13.55 -13.33 11.62
CA LEU A 95 -14.18 -14.37 12.45
C LEU A 95 -15.50 -13.88 13.07
N VAL A 96 -15.50 -12.69 13.66
CA VAL A 96 -16.72 -12.12 14.28
C VAL A 96 -17.83 -11.97 13.25
N LEU A 97 -17.54 -11.36 12.10
CA LEU A 97 -18.52 -11.19 11.02
C LEU A 97 -18.98 -12.53 10.45
N PHE A 98 -18.08 -13.49 10.31
CA PHE A 98 -18.42 -14.84 9.86
C PHE A 98 -19.41 -15.52 10.80
N PHE A 99 -19.16 -15.52 12.12
CA PHE A 99 -20.08 -16.12 13.10
C PHE A 99 -21.42 -15.39 13.16
N LEU A 100 -21.43 -14.05 13.11
CA LEU A 100 -22.66 -13.28 12.99
C LEU A 100 -23.45 -13.65 11.73
N GLY A 101 -22.73 -13.86 10.61
CA GLY A 101 -23.32 -14.30 9.35
C GLY A 101 -23.90 -15.70 9.42
N VAL A 102 -23.19 -16.66 10.02
CA VAL A 102 -23.69 -18.03 10.23
C VAL A 102 -24.96 -18.01 11.07
N ASN A 103 -24.99 -17.22 12.14
CA ASN A 103 -26.20 -17.03 12.94
C ASN A 103 -27.35 -16.42 12.09
N GLY A 104 -27.04 -15.44 11.24
CA GLY A 104 -27.98 -14.88 10.26
C GLY A 104 -28.58 -15.94 9.32
N VAL A 105 -27.76 -16.84 8.78
CA VAL A 105 -28.20 -17.95 7.92
C VAL A 105 -29.12 -18.91 8.70
N VAL A 106 -28.72 -19.31 9.91
CA VAL A 106 -29.53 -20.21 10.75
C VAL A 106 -30.89 -19.58 11.06
N ASN A 107 -30.91 -18.32 11.50
CA ASN A 107 -32.15 -17.60 11.79
C ASN A 107 -33.03 -17.47 10.55
N LEU A 108 -32.45 -17.19 9.38
CA LEU A 108 -33.19 -17.12 8.13
C LEU A 108 -33.88 -18.46 7.82
N VAL A 109 -33.16 -19.59 7.92
CA VAL A 109 -33.73 -20.93 7.70
C VAL A 109 -34.83 -21.24 8.71
N MET A 110 -34.59 -20.97 10.00
CA MET A 110 -35.57 -21.23 11.06
C MET A 110 -36.87 -20.45 10.86
N THR A 111 -36.79 -19.24 10.29
CA THR A 111 -37.98 -18.43 9.99
C THR A 111 -38.90 -19.14 8.99
N PHE A 112 -38.35 -19.79 7.97
CA PHE A 112 -39.12 -20.55 6.99
C PHE A 112 -39.62 -21.89 7.54
N VAL A 113 -38.84 -22.55 8.41
CA VAL A 113 -39.22 -23.83 9.03
C VAL A 113 -40.35 -23.64 10.05
N ASN A 114 -40.30 -22.58 10.85
CA ASN A 114 -41.29 -22.32 11.91
C ASN A 114 -42.56 -21.64 11.37
N GLY A 115 -42.54 -21.15 10.13
CA GLY A 115 -43.67 -20.43 9.54
C GLY A 115 -43.96 -19.09 10.22
N ASP A 116 -42.91 -18.42 10.74
CA ASP A 116 -43.04 -17.11 11.37
C ASP A 116 -43.66 -16.10 10.38
N GLU A 117 -44.50 -15.17 10.85
CA GLU A 117 -44.93 -14.06 10.01
C GLU A 117 -43.72 -13.18 9.63
N ILE A 118 -43.48 -13.03 8.33
CA ILE A 118 -42.34 -12.30 7.79
C ILE A 118 -42.81 -11.01 7.13
N ASP A 119 -42.42 -9.87 7.71
CA ASP A 119 -42.46 -8.60 6.98
C ASP A 119 -41.18 -8.40 6.13
N VAL A 120 -41.28 -7.57 5.10
CA VAL A 120 -40.20 -7.31 4.12
C VAL A 120 -38.93 -6.77 4.79
N PHE A 121 -39.06 -5.94 5.83
CA PHE A 121 -37.94 -5.35 6.54
C PHE A 121 -37.18 -6.39 7.38
N THR A 122 -37.91 -7.22 8.12
CA THR A 122 -37.35 -8.34 8.89
C THR A 122 -36.60 -9.31 7.96
N LEU A 123 -37.15 -9.60 6.79
CA LEU A 123 -36.49 -10.44 5.79
C LEU A 123 -35.20 -9.80 5.27
N ALA A 124 -35.23 -8.51 4.94
CA ALA A 124 -34.06 -7.77 4.46
C ALA A 124 -32.91 -7.76 5.48
N VAL A 125 -33.22 -7.55 6.77
CA VAL A 125 -32.23 -7.60 7.85
C VAL A 125 -31.62 -9.01 7.98
N LYS A 126 -32.44 -10.07 7.92
CA LYS A 126 -31.95 -11.46 7.98
C LYS A 126 -31.05 -11.79 6.80
N PHE A 127 -31.38 -11.33 5.58
CA PHE A 127 -30.50 -11.46 4.42
C PHE A 127 -29.20 -10.66 4.56
N ALA A 128 -29.27 -9.42 5.06
CA ALA A 128 -28.08 -8.61 5.30
C ALA A 128 -27.14 -9.26 6.32
N MET A 129 -27.70 -9.81 7.41
CA MET A 129 -26.94 -10.59 8.39
C MET A 129 -26.33 -11.83 7.76
N ALA A 130 -27.08 -12.64 7.02
CA ALA A 130 -26.55 -13.80 6.30
C ALA A 130 -25.42 -13.43 5.33
N GLY A 131 -25.52 -12.27 4.66
CA GLY A 131 -24.50 -11.73 3.78
C GLY A 131 -23.15 -11.47 4.46
N LEU A 132 -23.13 -11.29 5.79
CA LEU A 132 -21.90 -11.13 6.57
C LEU A 132 -20.97 -12.34 6.48
N VAL A 133 -21.47 -13.54 6.13
CA VAL A 133 -20.62 -14.71 5.87
C VAL A 133 -19.60 -14.39 4.76
N PHE A 134 -20.07 -13.82 3.64
CA PHE A 134 -19.20 -13.49 2.52
C PHE A 134 -18.23 -12.35 2.87
N VAL A 135 -18.69 -11.37 3.66
CA VAL A 135 -17.84 -10.30 4.15
C VAL A 135 -16.74 -10.88 5.04
N GLY A 136 -17.09 -11.69 6.05
CA GLY A 136 -16.15 -12.34 6.96
C GLY A 136 -15.10 -13.17 6.22
N ILE A 137 -15.51 -13.92 5.19
CA ILE A 137 -14.59 -14.70 4.35
C ILE A 137 -13.54 -13.82 3.66
N LYS A 138 -13.91 -12.65 3.14
CA LYS A 138 -12.95 -11.74 2.49
C LYS A 138 -11.86 -11.26 3.44
N PHE A 139 -12.18 -11.11 4.72
CA PHE A 139 -11.21 -10.71 5.75
C PHE A 139 -10.17 -11.80 6.06
N PHE A 140 -10.44 -13.07 5.75
CA PHE A 140 -9.44 -14.14 5.88
C PHE A 140 -8.25 -14.01 4.93
N SER A 141 -8.31 -13.10 3.93
CA SER A 141 -7.12 -12.70 3.17
C SER A 141 -5.99 -12.17 4.07
N GLY A 142 -6.31 -11.62 5.25
CA GLY A 142 -5.33 -11.25 6.27
C GLY A 142 -4.54 -12.44 6.82
N LEU A 143 -5.15 -13.62 6.92
CA LEU A 143 -4.46 -14.84 7.35
C LEU A 143 -3.38 -15.24 6.35
N LYS A 144 -3.72 -15.21 5.05
CA LYS A 144 -2.75 -15.45 3.98
C LYS A 144 -1.57 -14.48 4.07
N ARG A 145 -1.84 -13.18 4.21
CA ARG A 145 -0.78 -12.17 4.36
C ARG A 145 0.06 -12.37 5.62
N LEU A 146 -0.52 -12.79 6.74
CA LEU A 146 0.25 -13.13 7.95
C LEU A 146 1.23 -14.26 7.65
N PHE A 147 0.75 -15.36 7.05
CA PHE A 147 1.62 -16.47 6.70
C PHE A 147 2.69 -16.05 5.69
N ASP A 148 2.31 -15.50 4.53
CA ASP A 148 3.23 -15.17 3.42
C ASP A 148 4.43 -14.30 3.87
N TYR A 149 4.19 -13.34 4.76
CA TYR A 149 5.23 -12.40 5.22
C TYR A 149 5.81 -12.73 6.61
N THR A 150 5.46 -13.86 7.21
CA THR A 150 6.09 -14.29 8.48
C THR A 150 7.54 -14.68 8.23
N GLY A 151 8.47 -13.93 8.82
CA GLY A 151 9.91 -14.10 8.60
C GLY A 151 10.40 -13.50 7.29
N PHE A 152 9.60 -12.61 6.68
CA PHE A 152 10.00 -11.88 5.48
C PHE A 152 11.20 -10.98 5.75
N GLU A 153 12.23 -11.13 4.93
CA GLU A 153 13.40 -10.26 4.90
C GLU A 153 13.82 -10.04 3.46
N LEU A 154 14.00 -8.79 3.05
CA LEU A 154 14.70 -8.44 1.82
C LEU A 154 15.96 -7.68 2.20
N ALA A 155 17.12 -8.29 1.98
CA ALA A 155 18.39 -7.74 2.40
C ALA A 155 19.32 -7.52 1.22
N ARG A 156 20.16 -6.50 1.32
CA ARG A 156 21.35 -6.34 0.50
C ARG A 156 22.57 -6.29 1.40
N THR A 157 23.50 -7.22 1.19
CA THR A 157 24.75 -7.35 1.95
C THR A 157 25.88 -7.56 0.95
N ASP A 158 26.92 -6.73 0.99
CA ASP A 158 28.10 -6.84 0.10
C ASP A 158 27.80 -6.95 -1.41
N GLY A 159 26.68 -6.37 -1.85
CA GLY A 159 26.26 -6.38 -3.26
C GLY A 159 25.32 -7.53 -3.66
N ASP A 160 25.17 -8.54 -2.81
CA ASP A 160 24.21 -9.63 -3.00
C ASP A 160 22.83 -9.25 -2.45
N ILE A 161 21.79 -9.57 -3.20
CA ILE A 161 20.40 -9.40 -2.77
C ILE A 161 19.90 -10.75 -2.28
N THR A 162 19.37 -10.77 -1.05
CA THR A 162 18.76 -11.94 -0.44
C THR A 162 17.29 -11.66 -0.16
N LEU A 163 16.41 -12.51 -0.68
CA LEU A 163 14.98 -12.50 -0.41
C LEU A 163 14.63 -13.74 0.41
N LYS A 164 14.15 -13.53 1.63
CA LYS A 164 13.60 -14.57 2.50
C LYS A 164 12.09 -14.37 2.55
N LYS A 165 11.34 -15.33 1.99
CA LYS A 165 9.88 -15.26 1.87
C LYS A 165 9.28 -16.66 1.99
N ARG A 166 8.03 -16.76 2.43
CA ARG A 166 7.32 -18.04 2.41
C ARG A 166 6.67 -18.27 1.05
N PHE A 167 6.91 -19.46 0.51
CA PHE A 167 6.20 -20.01 -0.64
C PHE A 167 5.37 -21.18 -0.13
N ASP A 168 4.05 -21.04 -0.25
CA ASP A 168 3.03 -21.85 0.42
C ASP A 168 3.19 -21.84 1.95
N ILE A 169 4.03 -22.73 2.48
CA ILE A 169 4.28 -22.89 3.93
C ILE A 169 5.78 -22.78 4.24
N LYS A 170 6.64 -23.06 3.26
CA LYS A 170 8.07 -23.18 3.47
C LYS A 170 8.74 -21.82 3.33
N LEU A 171 9.54 -21.46 4.32
CA LEU A 171 10.39 -20.28 4.26
C LEU A 171 11.59 -20.59 3.40
N GLU A 172 11.73 -19.87 2.30
CA GLU A 172 12.84 -20.05 1.37
C GLU A 172 13.67 -18.78 1.30
N GLU A 173 14.98 -18.97 1.12
CA GLU A 173 15.94 -17.90 0.96
C GLU A 173 16.49 -17.96 -0.47
N ILE A 174 16.22 -16.91 -1.24
CA ILE A 174 16.66 -16.75 -2.62
C ILE A 174 17.78 -15.72 -2.61
N LYS A 175 18.96 -16.13 -3.05
CA LYS A 175 20.09 -15.23 -3.32
C LYS A 175 20.11 -14.92 -4.80
N ALA A 176 20.14 -13.64 -5.14
CA ALA A 176 20.07 -13.18 -6.52
C ALA A 176 20.97 -11.96 -6.72
N LYS A 177 21.29 -11.70 -7.98
CA LYS A 177 22.13 -10.57 -8.36
C LYS A 177 21.26 -9.32 -8.55
N ALA A 178 21.90 -8.15 -8.50
CA ALA A 178 21.25 -6.88 -8.80
C ALA A 178 20.59 -6.82 -10.21
N SER A 179 21.11 -7.61 -11.17
CA SER A 179 20.53 -7.74 -12.51
C SER A 179 19.14 -8.38 -12.52
N ASP A 180 18.86 -9.23 -11.53
CA ASP A 180 17.61 -9.99 -11.45
C ASP A 180 16.50 -9.16 -10.80
N LEU A 181 16.85 -8.00 -10.21
CA LEU A 181 15.90 -7.07 -9.61
C LEU A 181 15.37 -6.11 -10.68
N PHE A 182 14.06 -6.01 -10.86
CA PHE A 182 13.47 -5.05 -11.79
C PHE A 182 12.07 -4.62 -11.35
N LEU A 183 11.68 -3.44 -11.83
CA LEU A 183 10.31 -2.95 -11.70
C LEU A 183 9.55 -3.35 -12.96
N ASP A 184 8.46 -4.08 -12.76
CA ASP A 184 7.51 -4.43 -13.80
C ASP A 184 6.28 -3.54 -13.66
N ARG A 185 5.91 -2.86 -14.74
CA ARG A 185 4.83 -1.87 -14.74
C ARG A 185 3.74 -2.30 -15.70
N ASN A 186 2.56 -2.50 -15.15
CA ASN A 186 1.30 -2.65 -15.87
C ASN A 186 0.47 -1.36 -15.74
N GLU A 187 -0.71 -1.31 -16.38
CA GLU A 187 -1.55 -0.09 -16.42
C GLU A 187 -1.87 0.46 -15.02
N ASP A 188 -2.24 -0.42 -14.08
CA ASP A 188 -2.63 -0.03 -12.71
C ASP A 188 -1.58 -0.41 -11.65
N ASP A 189 -0.72 -1.38 -11.94
CA ASP A 189 0.18 -2.00 -10.97
C ASP A 189 1.65 -1.75 -11.28
N LEU A 190 2.42 -1.48 -10.23
CA LEU A 190 3.88 -1.45 -10.25
C LEU A 190 4.39 -2.54 -9.29
N MET A 191 5.16 -3.48 -9.83
CA MET A 191 5.67 -4.64 -9.10
C MET A 191 7.18 -4.60 -9.00
N LEU A 192 7.73 -4.73 -7.79
CA LEU A 192 9.15 -5.03 -7.60
C LEU A 192 9.34 -6.54 -7.68
N LYS A 193 10.12 -6.99 -8.66
CA LYS A 193 10.41 -8.41 -8.88
C LYS A 193 11.88 -8.75 -8.68
N LEU A 194 12.14 -9.96 -8.24
CA LEU A 194 13.46 -10.60 -8.19
C LEU A 194 13.39 -11.91 -8.96
N GLY A 195 13.90 -11.91 -10.19
CA GLY A 195 13.67 -12.98 -11.15
C GLY A 195 12.17 -13.10 -11.46
N ASN A 196 11.59 -14.26 -11.18
CA ASN A 196 10.15 -14.51 -11.39
C ASN A 196 9.29 -14.15 -10.17
N GLU A 197 9.91 -13.76 -9.06
CA GLU A 197 9.20 -13.57 -7.79
C GLU A 197 8.79 -12.13 -7.56
N VAL A 198 7.51 -11.91 -7.26
CA VAL A 198 6.99 -10.60 -6.84
C VAL A 198 7.30 -10.38 -5.36
N ILE A 199 8.05 -9.31 -5.08
CA ILE A 199 8.38 -8.86 -3.73
C ILE A 199 7.33 -7.86 -3.22
N PHE A 200 7.07 -6.81 -4.00
CA PHE A 200 6.08 -5.78 -3.68
C PHE A 200 5.16 -5.53 -4.87
N THR A 201 3.92 -5.15 -4.58
CA THR A 201 2.96 -4.63 -5.54
C THR A 201 2.44 -3.30 -4.99
N SER A 202 2.45 -2.26 -5.82
CA SER A 202 1.92 -0.93 -5.51
C SER A 202 1.05 -0.40 -6.63
N ASN A 203 0.28 0.64 -6.37
CA ASN A 203 -0.47 1.33 -7.40
C ASN A 203 0.49 2.19 -8.27
N ALA A 204 0.54 1.92 -9.59
CA ALA A 204 1.43 2.62 -10.52
C ALA A 204 1.09 4.11 -10.71
N GLN A 205 -0.15 4.51 -10.42
CA GLN A 205 -0.66 5.88 -10.51
C GLN A 205 -0.34 6.70 -9.28
N ASN A 206 -0.06 6.07 -8.12
CA ASN A 206 0.35 6.80 -6.93
C ASN A 206 1.83 7.17 -7.03
N LEU A 207 2.12 8.45 -7.31
CA LEU A 207 3.48 8.96 -7.49
C LEU A 207 4.41 8.66 -6.30
N VAL A 208 3.92 8.82 -5.06
CA VAL A 208 4.74 8.59 -3.86
C VAL A 208 5.13 7.12 -3.74
N GLN A 209 4.16 6.22 -3.96
CA GLN A 209 4.41 4.78 -3.96
C GLN A 209 5.39 4.38 -5.06
N ARG A 210 5.21 4.90 -6.27
CA ARG A 210 6.11 4.66 -7.40
C ARG A 210 7.53 5.11 -7.10
N MET A 211 7.71 6.36 -6.69
CA MET A 211 9.04 6.89 -6.36
C MET A 211 9.69 6.12 -5.20
N THR A 212 8.91 5.66 -4.22
CA THR A 212 9.42 4.84 -3.12
C THR A 212 9.95 3.50 -3.61
N LEU A 213 9.24 2.82 -4.52
CA LEU A 213 9.73 1.56 -5.10
C LEU A 213 10.91 1.76 -6.05
N GLU A 214 10.93 2.84 -6.83
CA GLU A 214 12.07 3.21 -7.68
C GLU A 214 13.33 3.44 -6.84
N GLU A 215 13.20 4.21 -5.76
CA GLU A 215 14.33 4.49 -4.86
C GLU A 215 14.78 3.23 -4.12
N LEU A 216 13.83 2.39 -3.68
CA LEU A 216 14.14 1.10 -3.08
C LEU A 216 14.91 0.21 -4.05
N THR A 217 14.50 0.18 -5.32
CA THR A 217 15.17 -0.60 -6.36
C THR A 217 16.60 -0.12 -6.58
N LYS A 218 16.83 1.20 -6.66
CA LYS A 218 18.18 1.77 -6.77
C LYS A 218 19.05 1.37 -5.59
N ARG A 219 18.53 1.52 -4.37
CA ARG A 219 19.23 1.19 -3.14
C ARG A 219 19.59 -0.29 -3.04
N LEU A 220 18.72 -1.18 -3.51
CA LEU A 220 18.99 -2.62 -3.58
C LEU A 220 20.00 -2.98 -4.70
N LYS A 221 20.08 -2.21 -5.79
CA LYS A 221 21.04 -2.43 -6.90
C LYS A 221 22.43 -1.87 -6.63
N GLY A 222 22.54 -0.73 -5.97
CA GLY A 222 23.82 -0.13 -5.54
C GLY A 222 23.98 1.32 -5.93
N ASN A 223 22.86 1.93 -6.31
CA ASN A 223 22.78 3.25 -6.86
C ASN A 223 22.17 4.20 -5.84
#